data_AF-A0A7C1YGN6-F1
#
_entry.id   AF-A0A7C1YGN6-F1
#
_cell.length_a   1.000
_cell.length_b   1.000
_cell.length_c   1.000
_cell.angle_alpha   90.00
_cell.angle_beta   90.00
_cell.angle_gamma   90.00
#
_symmetry.space_group_name_H-M   'P 1'
#
loop_
_entity.id
_entity.type
_entity.pdbx_description
1 polymer ?
#
loop_
_entity_poly.entity_id
_entity_poly.type
_entity_poly.pdbx_seq_one_letter_code
_entity_poly.pdbx_strand_id
1 'polypeptide(L)' 'MTPESMFFKAIIFDLDGTLIDSAPQVLASVNKVLAGHGHRSLSNDEIIPLLGRGARYT' A
#
# COMPACT_ATOMS: atom_id res chain seq x y z
N MET A 1 -18.98 18.80 -23.32
CA MET A 1 -19.64 17.90 -22.36
C MET A 1 -20.70 18.69 -21.63
N THR A 2 -21.96 18.35 -21.87
CA THR A 2 -23.09 18.82 -21.07
C THR A 2 -22.95 18.31 -19.63
N PRO A 3 -23.44 19.04 -18.61
CA PRO A 3 -23.38 18.63 -17.22
C PRO A 3 -24.42 17.53 -16.97
N GLU A 4 -24.25 16.36 -17.59
CA GLU A 4 -24.93 15.16 -17.14
C GLU A 4 -24.32 14.77 -15.80
N SER A 5 -25.08 15.05 -14.74
CA SER A 5 -25.05 14.41 -13.42
C SER A 5 -23.75 13.69 -13.09
N MET A 6 -22.81 14.39 -12.43
CA MET A 6 -21.79 13.71 -11.65
C MET A 6 -22.51 12.84 -10.60
N PHE A 7 -22.50 11.52 -10.82
CA PHE A 7 -23.27 10.53 -10.04
C PHE A 7 -22.88 10.46 -8.55
N PHE A 8 -21.76 11.07 -8.16
CA PHE A 8 -21.26 11.06 -6.79
C PHE A 8 -20.98 12.48 -6.29
N LYS A 9 -21.48 12.79 -5.08
CA LYS A 9 -21.23 14.08 -4.42
C LYS A 9 -19.78 14.23 -3.92
N ALA A 10 -19.09 13.11 -3.73
CA ALA A 10 -17.68 13.05 -3.37
C ALA A 10 -17.09 11.71 -3.81
N ILE A 11 -15.78 11.71 -4.09
CA ILE A 11 -14.99 10.51 -4.34
C ILE A 11 -13.81 10.56 -3.36
N ILE A 12 -13.61 9.48 -2.62
CA ILE A 12 -12.51 9.31 -1.67
C ILE A 12 -11.60 8.25 -2.22
N PHE A 13 -10.30 8.54 -2.24
CA PHE A 13 -9.28 7.61 -2.69
C PHE A 13 -8.51 7.11 -1.49
N ASP A 14 -8.20 5.82 -1.52
CA ASP A 14 -7.09 5.28 -0.72
C ASP A 14 -5.76 5.84 -1.25
N LEU A 15 -4.69 5.75 -0.46
CA LEU A 15 -3.38 6.27 -0.83
C LEU A 15 -2.52 5.17 -1.47
N ASP A 16 -2.19 4.16 -0.68
CA ASP A 16 -1.22 3.12 -1.03
C ASP A 16 -1.76 2.20 -2.14
N GLY A 17 -1.04 2.12 -3.26
CA GLY A 17 -1.47 1.32 -4.42
C GLY A 17 -2.67 1.89 -5.18
N THR A 18 -3.18 3.07 -4.76
CA THR A 18 -4.26 3.79 -5.46
C THR A 18 -3.74 5.11 -6.06
N LEU A 19 -3.27 6.03 -5.21
CA LEU A 19 -2.71 7.31 -5.66
C LEU A 19 -1.19 7.27 -5.80
N ILE A 20 -0.51 6.40 -5.05
CA ILE A 20 0.94 6.24 -5.07
C ILE A 20 1.35 4.78 -5.20
N ASP A 21 2.43 4.53 -5.94
CA ASP A 21 3.14 3.24 -5.90
C ASP A 21 4.10 3.21 -4.70
N SER A 22 3.55 2.90 -3.53
CA SER A 22 4.30 2.88 -2.27
C SER A 22 5.03 1.55 -1.99
N ALA A 23 4.80 0.51 -2.80
CA ALA A 23 5.36 -0.82 -2.56
C ALA A 23 6.89 -0.83 -2.38
N PRO A 24 7.69 -0.12 -3.21
CA PRO A 24 9.15 -0.11 -3.04
C PRO A 24 9.61 0.52 -1.71
N GLN A 25 8.92 1.56 -1.25
CA GLN A 25 9.28 2.28 -0.02
C GLN A 25 8.86 1.51 1.23
N VAL A 26 7.68 0.87 1.19
CA VAL A 26 7.25 -0.03 2.26
C VAL A 26 8.19 -1.22 2.37
N LEU A 27 8.58 -1.83 1.24
CA LEU A 27 9.54 -2.93 1.21
C LEU A 27 10.88 -2.56 1.87
N ALA A 28 11.45 -1.41 1.47
CA ALA A 28 12.71 -0.95 2.02
C ALA A 28 12.63 -0.73 3.54
N SER A 29 11.52 -0.15 4.01
CA SER A 29 11.29 0.12 5.43
C SER A 29 11.14 -1.17 6.24
N VAL A 30 10.36 -2.14 5.73
CA VAL A 30 10.15 -3.45 6.37
C VAL A 30 11.46 -4.23 6.42
N ASN A 31 12.20 -4.31 5.30
CA ASN A 31 13.47 -5.02 5.25
C ASN A 31 14.53 -4.41 6.17
N LYS A 32 14.53 -3.08 6.35
CA LYS A 32 15.40 -2.42 7.32
C LYS A 32 15.11 -2.91 8.75
N VAL A 33 13.84 -3.05 9.12
CA VAL A 33 13.46 -3.55 10.45
C VAL A 33 13.80 -5.03 10.60
N LEU A 34 13.49 -5.85 9.59
CA LEU A 34 13.80 -7.29 9.60
C LEU A 34 15.30 -7.55 9.76
N ALA A 35 16.13 -6.83 9.01
CA ALA A 35 17.58 -6.94 9.10
C ALA A 35 18.09 -6.59 10.51
N GLY A 36 17.53 -5.56 11.14
CA GLY A 36 17.87 -5.17 12.53
C GLY A 36 17.56 -6.25 13.58
N HIS A 37 16.66 -7.19 13.26
CA HIS A 37 16.28 -8.32 14.12
C HIS A 37 16.87 -9.66 13.66
N GLY A 38 17.74 -9.67 12.64
CA GLY A 38 18.37 -10.89 12.11
C GLY A 38 17.43 -11.76 11.26
N HIS A 39 16.35 -11.20 10.71
CA HIS A 39 15.43 -11.91 9.83
C HIS A 39 15.78 -11.73 8.34
N ARG A 40 15.26 -12.63 7.50
CA ARG A 40 15.41 -12.59 6.03
C ARG A 40 14.66 -11.40 5.44
N SER A 41 15.24 -10.75 4.43
CA SER A 41 14.54 -9.75 3.60
C SER A 41 13.42 -10.38 2.76
N LEU A 42 12.34 -9.63 2.58
CA LEU A 42 11.23 -9.96 1.69
C LEU A 42 11.48 -9.47 0.26
N SER A 43 10.80 -10.10 -0.70
CA SER A 43 10.69 -9.65 -2.09
C SER A 43 9.46 -8.75 -2.32
N ASN A 44 9.35 -8.15 -3.51
CA ASN A 44 8.14 -7.43 -3.91
C ASN A 44 6.90 -8.33 -3.93
N ASP A 45 7.03 -9.56 -4.42
CA ASP A 45 5.92 -10.52 -4.50
C ASP A 45 5.43 -10.93 -3.11
N GLU A 46 6.30 -10.91 -2.11
CA GLU A 46 5.97 -11.19 -0.71
C GLU A 46 5.32 -9.99 -0.01
N ILE A 47 5.71 -8.75 -0.33
CA ILE A 47 5.20 -7.56 0.37
C ILE A 47 3.86 -7.05 -0.19
N ILE A 48 3.67 -7.09 -1.51
CA ILE A 48 2.45 -6.60 -2.18
C ILE A 48 1.16 -7.16 -1.57
N PRO A 49 1.02 -8.48 -1.31
CA PRO A 49 -0.21 -9.02 -0.71
C PRO A 49 -0.45 -8.58 0.74
N LEU A 50 0.54 -7.99 1.42
CA LEU A 50 0.46 -7.52 2.80
C LEU A 50 0.08 -6.03 2.91
N LEU A 51 0.22 -5.25 1.83
CA LEU A 51 -0.12 -3.83 1.80
C LEU A 51 -1.63 -3.62 2.01
N GLY A 52 -2.00 -2.51 2.68
CA GLY A 52 -3.39 -2.12 2.91
C GLY A 52 -4.17 -2.98 3.92
N ARG A 53 -3.58 -4.04 4.51
CA ARG A 53 -4.29 -4.93 5.46
C ARG A 53 -4.39 -4.41 6.90
N GLY A 54 -3.64 -3.35 7.22
CA GLY A 54 -3.58 -2.77 8.56
C GLY A 54 -2.91 -3.68 9.59
N ALA A 55 -2.73 -3.16 10.81
CA ALA A 55 -1.95 -3.84 11.87
C ALA A 55 -2.62 -5.08 12.50
N ARG A 56 -3.92 -5.28 12.27
CA ARG A 56 -4.69 -6.40 12.83
C ARG A 56 -4.77 -7.62 11.91
N TYR A 57 -3.90 -7.71 10.90
CA TYR A 57 -3.91 -8.84 10.01
C TYR A 57 -3.52 -10.12 10.78
N THR A 58 -4.52 -10.96 11.07
CA THR A 58 -4.40 -12.29 11.71
C THR A 58 -4.52 -13.39 10.69
#